data_AF-A0AAN0JV26-F1
#
_entry.id   AF-A0AAN0JV26-F1
#
_cell.length_a   1.000
_cell.length_b   1.000
_cell.length_c   1.000
_cell.angle_alpha   90.00
_cell.angle_beta   90.00
_cell.angle_gamma   90.00
#
_symmetry.space_group_name_H-M   'P 1'
#
loop_
_entity.id
_entity.type
_entity.pdbx_description
1 polymer ?
#
loop_
_entity_poly.entity_id
_entity_poly.type
_entity_poly.pdbx_seq_one_letter_code
_entity_poly.pdbx_strand_id
1 'polypeptide(L)'
;MQDKRQRPLPTVFIRLHYTDAKEPLCLSTELDHSAIKEGHDNYVLYLVRNPQLTEIQRESLSHVTVSTNGDCKDESIPVAIETVFDPKEYKYKFAMCLHKSVRPNLEPKVLLDWVKLNLALRMEFMTIFLQAGAEKIYEVLEPYLKKGVLEVLDWKLEPPLIDSASYHDGQTGVIAECIWHNFNDVKYLGMNDADKFFIPQKHWLTIAP
;
A
#
# COMPACT_ATOMS: atom_id res chain seq x y z
N MET A 1 4.47 23.96 -25.16
CA MET A 1 4.48 23.09 -23.97
C MET A 1 5.62 22.10 -24.14
N GLN A 2 6.65 22.14 -23.28
CA GLN A 2 7.73 21.16 -23.31
C GLN A 2 7.17 19.81 -22.84
N ASP A 3 7.39 18.78 -23.66
CA ASP A 3 7.10 17.40 -23.30
C ASP A 3 7.99 16.99 -22.12
N LYS A 4 7.41 16.86 -20.92
CA LYS A 4 8.15 16.46 -19.71
C LYS A 4 8.69 15.01 -19.80
N ARG A 5 8.28 14.21 -20.79
CA ARG A 5 8.79 12.85 -21.07
C ARG A 5 10.24 12.84 -21.59
N GLN A 6 10.81 14.00 -21.95
CA GLN A 6 12.19 14.10 -22.47
C GLN A 6 13.25 14.43 -21.40
N ARG A 7 12.87 14.64 -20.13
CA ARG A 7 13.86 14.81 -19.08
C ARG A 7 14.28 13.43 -18.56
N PRO A 8 15.57 13.07 -18.61
CA PRO A 8 16.03 11.87 -17.95
C PRO A 8 15.67 11.97 -16.47
N LEU A 9 14.91 10.99 -15.97
CA LEU A 9 14.65 10.90 -14.53
C LEU A 9 15.98 10.70 -13.81
N PRO A 10 16.17 11.32 -12.64
CA PRO A 10 17.41 11.19 -11.91
C PRO A 10 17.57 9.73 -11.49
N THR A 11 18.75 9.16 -11.71
CA THR A 11 19.10 7.91 -11.04
C THR A 11 19.11 8.16 -9.54
N VAL A 12 18.37 7.33 -8.82
CA VAL A 12 18.30 7.38 -7.37
C VAL A 12 19.20 6.29 -6.79
N PHE A 13 19.79 6.61 -5.64
CA PHE A 13 20.61 5.72 -4.85
C PHE A 13 20.04 5.68 -3.44
N ILE A 14 20.05 4.49 -2.86
CA ILE A 14 19.61 4.26 -1.50
C ILE A 14 20.84 4.00 -0.65
N ARG A 15 20.99 4.77 0.43
CA ARG A 15 22.01 4.51 1.45
C ARG A 15 21.39 3.86 2.66
N LEU A 16 21.85 2.66 2.97
CA LEU A 16 21.44 1.88 4.13
C LEU A 16 22.37 2.18 5.30
N HIS A 17 21.82 2.71 6.38
CA HIS A 17 22.55 2.96 7.62
C HIS A 17 22.22 1.87 8.63
N TYR A 18 23.25 1.21 9.16
CA TYR A 18 23.09 0.12 10.13
C TYR A 18 22.97 0.67 11.56
N THR A 19 22.43 -0.15 12.45
CA THR A 19 22.35 0.15 13.89
C THR A 19 23.71 -0.07 14.56
N ASP A 20 24.47 -1.05 14.06
CA ASP A 20 25.84 -1.30 14.47
C ASP A 20 26.80 -0.34 13.73
N ALA A 21 28.03 -0.16 14.24
CA ALA A 21 29.07 0.70 13.64
C ALA A 21 29.65 0.18 12.31
N LYS A 22 28.82 -0.48 11.49
CA LYS A 22 29.15 -0.90 10.14
C LYS A 22 29.08 0.29 9.20
N GLU A 23 29.94 0.25 8.19
CA GLU A 23 29.93 1.24 7.12
C GLU A 23 28.58 1.21 6.37
N PRO A 24 27.94 2.38 6.14
CA PRO A 24 26.70 2.45 5.39
C PRO A 24 26.86 1.95 3.95
N LEU A 25 25.86 1.24 3.44
CA LEU A 25 25.89 0.66 2.10
C LEU A 25 25.11 1.54 1.11
N CYS A 26 25.78 2.01 0.05
CA CYS A 26 25.14 2.75 -1.04
C CYS A 26 24.76 1.79 -2.18
N LEU A 27 23.50 1.82 -2.58
CA LEU A 27 22.89 0.92 -3.56
C LEU A 27 22.25 1.72 -4.69
N SER A 28 22.49 1.34 -5.94
CA SER A 28 21.77 1.89 -7.09
C SER A 28 20.36 1.32 -7.17
N THR A 29 19.38 2.15 -7.51
CA THR A 29 18.04 1.67 -7.86
C THR A 29 17.94 1.37 -9.36
N GLU A 30 17.21 0.32 -9.71
CA GLU A 30 16.64 0.13 -11.03
C GLU A 30 15.37 0.97 -11.16
N LEU A 31 15.19 1.57 -12.33
CA LEU A 31 14.01 2.34 -12.67
C LEU A 31 12.99 1.41 -13.31
N ASP A 32 11.82 1.27 -12.68
CA ASP A 32 10.68 0.61 -13.33
C ASP A 32 9.64 1.67 -13.69
N HIS A 33 9.37 1.75 -14.99
CA HIS A 33 8.40 2.68 -15.56
C HIS A 33 7.07 1.97 -15.68
N SER A 34 6.08 2.47 -14.95
CA SER A 34 4.71 2.03 -15.13
C SER A 34 3.81 3.24 -15.38
N ALA A 35 2.82 3.03 -16.23
CA ALA A 35 1.93 4.07 -16.71
C ALA A 35 0.51 3.78 -16.25
N ILE A 36 -0.15 4.80 -15.71
CA ILE A 36 -1.60 4.80 -15.52
C ILE A 36 -2.20 5.23 -16.87
N LYS A 37 -2.69 4.25 -17.66
CA LYS A 37 -3.34 4.34 -18.98
C LYS A 37 -2.75 5.30 -20.03
N GLU A 38 -2.57 4.79 -21.25
CA GLU A 38 -2.23 5.58 -22.46
C GLU A 38 -0.95 6.44 -22.35
N GLY A 39 -0.10 6.23 -21.34
CA GLY A 39 1.22 6.88 -21.23
C GLY A 39 1.19 8.36 -20.88
N HIS A 40 0.05 8.85 -20.35
CA HIS A 40 -0.11 10.25 -19.95
C HIS A 40 0.45 10.51 -18.54
N ASP A 41 0.26 9.57 -17.62
CA ASP A 41 0.78 9.65 -16.26
C ASP A 41 1.76 8.52 -15.96
N ASN A 42 3.03 8.88 -15.85
CA ASN A 42 4.10 7.97 -15.49
C ASN A 42 4.35 8.07 -13.99
N TYR A 43 4.14 7.00 -13.24
CA TYR A 43 4.75 6.86 -11.93
C TYR A 43 6.08 6.13 -12.07
N VAL A 44 7.01 6.53 -11.23
CA VAL A 44 8.38 6.03 -11.27
C VAL A 44 8.61 5.23 -10.01
N LEU A 45 8.70 3.92 -10.15
CA LEU A 45 9.07 3.04 -9.06
C LEU A 45 10.59 2.86 -9.11
N TYR A 46 11.26 3.26 -8.03
CA TYR A 46 12.67 2.96 -7.85
C TYR A 46 12.80 1.65 -7.08
N LEU A 47 13.24 0.60 -7.77
CA LEU A 47 13.42 -0.73 -7.22
C LEU A 47 14.88 -0.93 -6.82
N VAL A 48 15.16 -1.40 -5.61
CA VAL A 48 16.50 -1.89 -5.30
C VAL A 48 16.53 -3.40 -5.50
N ARG A 49 17.15 -3.83 -6.59
CA ARG A 49 17.49 -5.24 -6.82
C ARG A 49 18.98 -5.42 -6.60
N ASN A 50 19.37 -5.82 -5.40
CA ASN A 50 20.76 -6.14 -5.11
C ASN A 50 20.86 -7.50 -4.40
N PRO A 51 21.62 -8.48 -4.93
CA PRO A 51 21.85 -9.76 -4.27
C PRO A 51 22.44 -9.65 -2.84
N GLN A 52 23.13 -8.55 -2.54
CA GLN A 52 23.60 -8.27 -1.19
C GLN A 52 22.44 -8.04 -0.22
N LEU A 53 21.30 -7.51 -0.69
CA LEU A 53 20.12 -7.34 0.17
C LEU A 53 19.61 -8.67 0.72
N THR A 54 19.73 -9.78 -0.04
CA THR A 54 19.35 -11.11 0.46
C THR A 54 20.25 -11.62 1.59
N GLU A 55 21.53 -11.22 1.61
CA GLU A 55 22.46 -11.54 2.71
C GLU A 55 22.28 -10.60 3.91
N ILE A 56 21.94 -9.33 3.62
CA ILE A 56 21.77 -8.24 4.60
C ILE A 56 20.42 -8.29 5.32
N GLN A 57 19.45 -9.14 4.91
CA GLN A 57 18.12 -9.23 5.55
C GLN A 57 18.16 -9.49 7.06
N ARG A 58 19.29 -9.97 7.59
CA ARG A 58 19.48 -10.23 9.03
C ARG A 58 20.09 -9.07 9.80
N GLU A 59 20.57 -8.03 9.11
CA GLU A 59 21.24 -6.90 9.73
C GLU A 59 20.24 -5.82 10.11
N SER A 60 20.36 -5.31 11.33
CA SER A 60 19.44 -4.28 11.83
C SER A 60 19.82 -2.91 11.26
N LEU A 61 18.93 -2.34 10.46
CA LEU A 61 19.08 -1.00 9.92
C LEU A 61 18.52 0.04 10.89
N SER A 62 19.21 1.18 11.01
CA SER A 62 18.75 2.32 11.80
C SER A 62 17.86 3.25 10.98
N HIS A 63 18.26 3.55 9.75
CA HIS A 63 17.53 4.41 8.82
C HIS A 63 18.01 4.22 7.38
N VAL A 64 17.23 4.77 6.44
CA VAL A 64 17.59 4.88 5.03
C VAL A 64 17.66 6.34 4.64
N THR A 65 18.61 6.68 3.79
CA THR A 65 18.59 7.96 3.06
C THR A 65 18.59 7.72 1.56
N VAL A 66 18.11 8.72 0.83
CA VAL A 66 18.01 8.71 -0.62
C VAL A 66 18.93 9.77 -1.20
N SER A 67 19.64 9.47 -2.28
CA SER A 67 20.59 10.36 -2.94
C SER A 67 20.38 10.31 -4.45
N THR A 68 20.64 11.42 -5.15
CA THR A 68 20.75 11.44 -6.62
C THR A 68 22.20 11.32 -7.10
N ASN A 69 23.15 11.24 -6.16
CA ASN A 69 24.58 11.08 -6.38
C ASN A 69 24.98 9.61 -6.15
N GLY A 70 25.77 9.04 -7.07
CA GLY A 70 26.20 7.64 -7.04
C GLY A 70 27.08 7.26 -5.86
N ASP A 71 27.70 8.24 -5.20
CA ASP A 71 28.49 8.03 -3.98
C ASP A 71 27.65 8.19 -2.70
N CYS A 72 26.34 8.45 -2.81
CA CYS A 72 25.45 8.76 -1.68
C CYS A 72 25.95 9.91 -0.77
N LYS A 73 26.57 10.97 -1.33
CA LYS A 73 27.10 12.12 -0.56
C LYS A 73 26.07 13.21 -0.26
N ASP A 74 25.03 13.31 -1.09
CA ASP A 74 23.98 14.33 -1.01
C ASP A 74 22.67 13.70 -0.51
N GLU A 75 22.68 13.28 0.75
CA GLU A 75 21.61 12.48 1.34
C GLU A 75 20.35 13.29 1.66
N SER A 76 19.19 12.66 1.48
CA SER A 76 17.90 13.17 1.92
C SER A 76 17.77 13.20 3.44
N ILE A 77 16.65 13.74 3.92
CA ILE A 77 16.22 13.53 5.30
C ILE A 77 16.11 12.01 5.57
N PRO A 78 16.60 11.52 6.73
CA PRO A 78 16.49 10.13 7.12
C PRO A 78 15.04 9.63 7.09
N VAL A 79 14.82 8.50 6.43
CA VAL A 79 13.62 7.68 6.54
C VAL A 79 13.91 6.63 7.61
N ALA A 80 13.33 6.80 8.79
CA ALA A 80 13.50 5.83 9.87
C ALA A 80 13.00 4.45 9.41
N ILE A 81 13.80 3.41 9.65
CA ILE A 81 13.34 2.04 9.48
C ILE A 81 12.76 1.62 10.82
N GLU A 82 11.43 1.54 10.87
CA GLU A 82 10.80 0.76 11.92
C GLU A 82 11.07 -0.72 11.61
N THR A 83 12.09 -1.28 12.26
CA THR A 83 12.38 -2.71 12.18
C THR A 83 11.28 -3.45 12.96
N VAL A 84 10.34 -3.98 12.21
CA VAL A 84 9.19 -4.73 12.74
C VAL A 84 9.66 -6.14 13.06
N PHE A 85 10.47 -6.30 14.10
CA PHE A 85 10.59 -7.59 14.76
C PHE A 85 9.20 -7.91 15.32
N ASP A 86 8.60 -9.01 14.84
CA ASP A 86 7.29 -9.59 15.25
C ASP A 86 6.55 -8.73 16.29
N PRO A 87 5.49 -7.99 15.91
CA PRO A 87 4.66 -7.29 16.88
C PRO A 87 4.35 -8.26 18.00
N LYS A 88 4.78 -7.93 19.23
CA LYS A 88 4.54 -8.78 20.41
C LYS A 88 3.06 -9.10 20.55
N GLU A 89 2.21 -8.20 20.06
CA GLU A 89 0.78 -8.36 19.94
C GLU A 89 0.28 -7.63 18.69
N TYR A 90 -0.50 -8.32 17.86
CA TYR A 90 -1.23 -7.69 16.75
C TYR A 90 -2.58 -7.21 17.26
N LYS A 91 -3.00 -6.01 16.87
CA LYS A 91 -4.33 -5.47 17.18
C LYS A 91 -5.45 -6.32 16.57
N TYR A 92 -5.22 -6.83 15.37
CA TYR A 92 -6.16 -7.68 14.64
C TYR A 92 -5.47 -8.95 14.12
N LYS A 93 -6.14 -10.10 14.25
CA LYS A 93 -5.65 -11.37 13.72
C LYS A 93 -5.88 -11.48 12.22
N PHE A 94 -7.05 -11.07 11.73
CA PHE A 94 -7.39 -11.15 10.31
C PHE A 94 -8.16 -9.90 9.88
N ALA A 95 -7.59 -9.18 8.91
CA ALA A 95 -8.18 -7.98 8.33
C ALA A 95 -8.24 -8.05 6.81
N MET A 96 -9.10 -7.23 6.21
CA MET A 96 -9.28 -7.12 4.76
C MET A 96 -8.96 -5.75 4.23
N CYS A 97 -8.15 -5.69 3.17
CA CYS A 97 -8.01 -4.47 2.39
C CYS A 97 -8.68 -4.59 1.03
N LEU A 98 -9.50 -3.59 0.69
CA LEU A 98 -9.98 -3.44 -0.67
C LEU A 98 -8.82 -2.95 -1.54
N HIS A 99 -8.29 -3.83 -2.40
CA HIS A 99 -7.04 -3.55 -3.11
C HIS A 99 -7.18 -2.60 -4.31
N LYS A 100 -8.38 -2.05 -4.52
CA LYS A 100 -8.66 -0.99 -5.49
C LYS A 100 -9.35 0.15 -4.79
N SER A 101 -8.95 1.38 -5.14
CA SER A 101 -9.66 2.55 -4.66
C SER A 101 -11.08 2.58 -5.23
N VAL A 102 -12.02 3.01 -4.41
CA VAL A 102 -13.42 3.13 -4.78
C VAL A 102 -13.60 4.32 -5.71
N ARG A 103 -14.14 4.02 -6.90
CA ARG A 103 -14.49 5.02 -7.90
C ARG A 103 -15.79 5.77 -7.55
N PRO A 104 -15.99 7.01 -8.03
CA PRO A 104 -17.17 7.83 -7.73
C PRO A 104 -18.52 7.18 -8.08
N ASN A 105 -18.54 6.39 -9.15
CA ASN A 105 -19.76 5.79 -9.69
C ASN A 105 -20.02 4.37 -9.15
N LEU A 106 -19.29 3.90 -8.13
CA LEU A 106 -19.61 2.62 -7.50
C LEU A 106 -20.89 2.76 -6.67
N GLU A 107 -21.81 1.82 -6.83
CA GLU A 107 -23.05 1.82 -6.06
C GLU A 107 -22.72 1.57 -4.56
N PRO A 108 -23.14 2.46 -3.63
CA PRO A 108 -22.81 2.34 -2.22
C PRO A 108 -23.22 1.00 -1.59
N LYS A 109 -24.32 0.41 -2.09
CA LYS A 109 -24.80 -0.88 -1.64
C LYS A 109 -23.79 -2.01 -1.85
N VAL A 110 -23.01 -1.97 -2.94
CA VAL A 110 -21.99 -2.99 -3.24
C VAL A 110 -20.95 -3.06 -2.12
N LEU A 111 -20.44 -1.90 -1.67
CA LEU A 111 -19.49 -1.87 -0.56
C LEU A 111 -20.13 -2.21 0.78
N LEU A 112 -21.37 -1.78 1.02
CA LEU A 112 -22.10 -2.17 2.22
C LEU A 112 -22.26 -3.70 2.32
N ASP A 113 -22.62 -4.36 1.22
CA ASP A 113 -22.76 -5.81 1.17
C ASP A 113 -21.40 -6.51 1.34
N TRP A 114 -20.34 -5.99 0.70
CA TRP A 114 -18.98 -6.50 0.87
C TRP A 114 -18.50 -6.39 2.33
N VAL A 115 -18.73 -5.26 3.00
CA VAL A 115 -18.41 -5.07 4.43
C VAL A 115 -19.18 -6.08 5.29
N LYS A 116 -20.49 -6.22 5.08
CA LYS A 116 -21.33 -7.18 5.82
C LYS A 116 -20.85 -8.61 5.63
N LEU A 117 -20.51 -8.99 4.41
CA LEU A 117 -20.06 -10.34 4.08
C LEU A 117 -18.72 -10.67 4.78
N ASN A 118 -17.74 -9.77 4.71
CA ASN A 118 -16.45 -9.99 5.36
C ASN A 118 -16.59 -10.07 6.89
N LEU A 119 -17.46 -9.26 7.51
CA LEU A 119 -17.78 -9.37 8.94
C LEU A 119 -18.43 -10.71 9.29
N ALA A 120 -19.35 -11.20 8.45
CA ALA A 120 -19.97 -12.52 8.63
C ALA A 120 -18.94 -13.66 8.54
N LEU A 121 -17.89 -13.47 7.73
CA LEU A 121 -16.74 -14.36 7.60
C LEU A 121 -15.66 -14.17 8.69
N ARG A 122 -16.01 -13.49 9.79
CA ARG A 122 -15.16 -13.28 10.98
C ARG A 122 -13.95 -12.36 10.73
N MET A 123 -14.02 -11.46 9.76
CA MET A 123 -13.04 -10.38 9.66
C MET A 123 -13.13 -9.44 10.86
N GLU A 124 -11.99 -9.05 11.42
CA GLU A 124 -11.94 -8.17 12.60
C GLU A 124 -11.88 -6.69 12.20
N PHE A 125 -11.19 -6.39 11.08
CA PHE A 125 -10.97 -5.03 10.61
C PHE A 125 -10.91 -4.98 9.08
N MET A 126 -11.26 -3.83 8.50
CA MET A 126 -11.21 -3.62 7.06
C MET A 126 -10.69 -2.21 6.73
N THR A 127 -9.96 -2.08 5.63
CA THR A 127 -9.48 -0.79 5.09
C THR A 127 -10.02 -0.59 3.67
N ILE A 128 -10.59 0.58 3.41
CA ILE A 128 -11.08 0.99 2.09
C ILE A 128 -10.47 2.33 1.71
N PHE A 129 -10.02 2.45 0.47
CA PHE A 129 -9.48 3.68 -0.10
C PHE A 129 -10.51 4.33 -1.04
N LEU A 130 -10.84 5.61 -0.87
CA LEU A 130 -11.79 6.34 -1.73
C LEU A 130 -11.10 7.29 -2.69
N GLN A 131 -11.55 7.34 -3.94
CA GLN A 131 -11.24 8.49 -4.79
C GLN A 131 -12.18 9.66 -4.50
N ALA A 132 -11.76 10.88 -4.86
CA ALA A 132 -12.62 12.04 -4.83
C ALA A 132 -13.86 11.82 -5.71
N GLY A 133 -15.01 12.25 -5.21
CA GLY A 133 -16.31 11.98 -5.78
C GLY A 133 -16.99 10.70 -5.25
N ALA A 134 -16.30 9.88 -4.45
CA ALA A 134 -16.87 8.69 -3.82
C ALA A 134 -17.34 8.92 -2.37
N GLU A 135 -17.51 10.17 -1.93
CA GLU A 135 -17.76 10.53 -0.52
C GLU A 135 -19.09 9.97 0.01
N LYS A 136 -20.06 9.72 -0.86
CA LYS A 136 -21.34 9.07 -0.50
C LYS A 136 -21.17 7.69 0.15
N ILE A 137 -20.02 7.05 -0.02
CA ILE A 137 -19.67 5.80 0.65
C ILE A 137 -19.58 5.98 2.16
N TYR A 138 -19.13 7.14 2.65
CA TYR A 138 -19.07 7.40 4.09
C TYR A 138 -20.44 7.29 4.74
N GLU A 139 -21.50 7.77 4.09
CA GLU A 139 -22.85 7.76 4.64
C GLU A 139 -23.36 6.33 4.90
N VAL A 140 -23.13 5.41 3.96
CA VAL A 140 -23.61 4.02 4.11
C VAL A 140 -22.72 3.17 5.03
N LEU A 141 -21.46 3.56 5.20
CA LEU A 141 -20.48 2.84 6.02
C LEU A 141 -20.29 3.42 7.42
N GLU A 142 -20.88 4.58 7.71
CA GLU A 142 -20.80 5.30 9.00
C GLU A 142 -20.99 4.38 10.23
N PRO A 143 -21.97 3.44 10.25
CA PRO A 143 -22.15 2.56 11.41
C PRO A 143 -20.93 1.67 11.70
N TYR A 144 -20.19 1.24 10.66
CA TYR A 144 -19.03 0.37 10.79
C TYR A 144 -17.77 1.15 11.17
N LEU A 145 -17.65 2.38 10.65
CA LEU A 145 -16.63 3.35 11.08
C LEU A 145 -16.75 3.62 12.59
N LYS A 146 -17.96 3.93 13.07
CA LYS A 146 -18.24 4.16 14.50
C LYS A 146 -17.96 2.94 15.37
N LYS A 147 -18.12 1.73 14.83
CA LYS A 147 -17.81 0.47 15.53
C LYS A 147 -16.31 0.15 15.57
N GLY A 148 -15.49 0.84 14.78
CA GLY A 148 -14.05 0.61 14.70
C GLY A 148 -13.67 -0.69 13.96
N VAL A 149 -14.59 -1.25 13.16
CA VAL A 149 -14.33 -2.47 12.36
C VAL A 149 -14.01 -2.16 10.89
N LEU A 150 -13.99 -0.88 10.55
CA LEU A 150 -13.74 -0.38 9.23
C LEU A 150 -13.00 0.95 9.35
N GLU A 151 -12.05 1.17 8.47
CA GLU A 151 -11.43 2.46 8.20
C GLU A 151 -11.58 2.80 6.71
N VAL A 152 -11.85 4.07 6.44
CA VAL A 152 -11.99 4.60 5.10
C VAL A 152 -11.01 5.76 4.97
N LEU A 153 -10.11 5.66 3.99
CA LEU A 153 -9.02 6.59 3.75
C LEU A 153 -9.23 7.28 2.41
N ASP A 154 -8.97 8.58 2.34
CA ASP A 154 -8.98 9.29 1.06
C ASP A 154 -7.69 8.95 0.27
N TRP A 155 -7.87 8.43 -0.95
CA TRP A 155 -6.82 8.14 -1.90
C TRP A 155 -6.76 9.21 -2.98
N LYS A 156 -6.01 10.27 -2.69
CA LYS A 156 -5.92 11.51 -3.50
C LYS A 156 -4.81 11.46 -4.55
N LEU A 157 -4.61 10.31 -5.18
CA LEU A 157 -3.74 10.21 -6.35
C LEU A 157 -4.54 10.71 -7.56
N GLU A 158 -4.60 12.03 -7.68
CA GLU A 158 -5.48 12.82 -8.56
C GLU A 158 -4.76 14.06 -9.09
N PRO A 159 -5.32 14.77 -10.10
CA PRO A 159 -4.77 16.04 -10.56
C PRO A 159 -4.51 17.03 -9.41
N PRO A 160 -3.34 17.71 -9.36
CA PRO A 160 -2.32 17.80 -10.42
C PRO A 160 -1.19 16.77 -10.34
N LEU A 161 -1.29 15.77 -9.44
CA LEU A 161 -0.24 14.76 -9.30
C LEU A 161 -0.22 13.79 -10.49
N ILE A 162 -1.39 13.53 -11.07
CA ILE A 162 -1.60 12.77 -12.30
C ILE A 162 -2.75 13.42 -13.11
N ASP A 163 -2.69 13.40 -14.43
CA ASP A 163 -3.66 13.96 -15.38
C ASP A 163 -4.97 13.14 -15.49
N SER A 164 -5.11 12.05 -14.73
CA SER A 164 -6.23 11.11 -14.83
C SER A 164 -6.70 10.54 -13.48
N ALA A 165 -7.86 9.88 -13.46
CA ALA A 165 -8.36 9.20 -12.26
C ALA A 165 -7.66 7.85 -12.06
N SER A 166 -6.97 7.67 -10.92
CA SER A 166 -6.11 6.49 -10.67
C SER A 166 -6.83 5.19 -10.33
N TYR A 167 -8.17 5.11 -10.35
CA TYR A 167 -8.87 3.97 -9.73
C TYR A 167 -8.65 2.64 -10.47
N HIS A 168 -8.31 2.69 -11.76
CA HIS A 168 -8.00 1.50 -12.55
C HIS A 168 -6.52 1.14 -12.52
N ASP A 169 -5.62 2.11 -12.75
CA ASP A 169 -4.21 1.79 -12.95
C ASP A 169 -3.32 2.15 -11.74
N GLY A 170 -3.89 2.78 -10.71
CA GLY A 170 -3.27 3.02 -9.40
C GLY A 170 -3.38 1.84 -8.44
N GLN A 171 -3.85 0.67 -8.90
CA GLN A 171 -4.07 -0.53 -8.09
C GLN A 171 -2.80 -0.94 -7.32
N THR A 172 -1.62 -0.91 -7.95
CA THR A 172 -0.35 -1.22 -7.28
C THR A 172 -0.05 -0.28 -6.12
N GLY A 173 -0.38 1.02 -6.27
CA GLY A 173 -0.23 2.01 -5.21
C GLY A 173 -1.16 1.72 -4.03
N VAL A 174 -2.44 1.45 -4.30
CA VAL A 174 -3.41 1.06 -3.26
C VAL A 174 -2.98 -0.23 -2.57
N ILE A 175 -2.45 -1.21 -3.30
CA ILE A 175 -1.92 -2.46 -2.73
C ILE A 175 -0.77 -2.18 -1.77
N ALA A 176 0.20 -1.35 -2.17
CA ALA A 176 1.34 -1.01 -1.33
C ALA A 176 0.87 -0.33 -0.04
N GLU A 177 -0.04 0.63 -0.16
CA GLU A 177 -0.59 1.40 0.96
C GLU A 177 -1.43 0.53 1.89
N CYS A 178 -2.25 -0.37 1.34
CA CYS A 178 -2.94 -1.41 2.10
C CYS A 178 -1.97 -2.19 3.00
N ILE A 179 -0.85 -2.64 2.42
CA ILE A 179 0.15 -3.45 3.13
C ILE A 179 0.81 -2.60 4.23
N TRP A 180 1.31 -1.41 3.88
CA TRP A 180 2.00 -0.53 4.81
C TRP A 180 1.11 -0.08 5.98
N HIS A 181 -0.13 0.32 5.67
CA HIS A 181 -1.10 0.79 6.67
C HIS A 181 -1.47 -0.30 7.69
N ASN A 182 -1.50 -1.56 7.27
CA ASN A 182 -1.88 -2.69 8.13
C ASN A 182 -0.69 -3.46 8.69
N PHE A 183 0.54 -3.11 8.30
CA PHE A 183 1.73 -3.94 8.49
C PHE A 183 2.01 -4.28 9.96
N ASN A 184 1.78 -3.32 10.86
CA ASN A 184 2.04 -3.47 12.30
C ASN A 184 0.82 -3.96 13.09
N ASP A 185 -0.39 -3.70 12.59
CA ASP A 185 -1.63 -3.92 13.34
C ASP A 185 -2.26 -5.28 13.03
N VAL A 186 -1.96 -5.87 11.87
CA VAL A 186 -2.68 -7.03 11.34
C VAL A 186 -1.75 -8.22 11.14
N LYS A 187 -2.09 -9.36 11.75
CA LYS A 187 -1.32 -10.61 11.57
C LYS A 187 -1.48 -11.23 10.19
N TYR A 188 -2.71 -11.27 9.68
CA TYR A 188 -3.04 -11.79 8.36
C TYR A 188 -3.88 -10.76 7.61
N LEU A 189 -3.35 -10.23 6.50
CA LEU A 189 -4.05 -9.32 5.64
C LEU A 189 -4.46 -10.05 4.37
N GLY A 190 -5.77 -10.16 4.13
CA GLY A 190 -6.27 -10.57 2.82
C GLY A 190 -6.61 -9.36 1.96
N MET A 191 -6.53 -9.54 0.66
CA MET A 191 -6.72 -8.49 -0.33
C MET A 191 -7.66 -9.00 -1.42
N ASN A 192 -8.79 -8.32 -1.63
CA ASN A 192 -9.76 -8.70 -2.66
C ASN A 192 -10.44 -7.47 -3.27
N ASP A 193 -11.16 -7.72 -4.36
CA ASP A 193 -12.04 -6.72 -4.98
C ASP A 193 -13.41 -6.76 -4.31
N ALA A 194 -14.21 -5.69 -4.47
CA ALA A 194 -15.55 -5.59 -3.88
C ALA A 194 -16.53 -6.65 -4.42
N ASP A 195 -16.26 -7.21 -5.59
CA ASP A 195 -17.04 -8.28 -6.24
C ASP A 195 -16.49 -9.69 -5.97
N LYS A 196 -15.50 -9.83 -5.08
CA LYS A 196 -14.87 -11.10 -4.71
C LYS A 196 -14.89 -11.30 -3.20
N PHE A 197 -14.88 -12.55 -2.76
CA PHE A 197 -14.80 -12.89 -1.34
C PHE A 197 -14.02 -14.20 -1.13
N PHE A 198 -13.38 -14.30 0.03
CA PHE A 198 -12.70 -15.52 0.43
C PHE A 198 -13.70 -16.50 1.03
N ILE A 199 -13.64 -17.75 0.61
CA ILE A 199 -14.42 -18.82 1.22
C ILE A 199 -13.44 -19.68 2.07
N PRO A 200 -13.67 -19.86 3.39
CA PRO A 200 -12.83 -20.71 4.26
C PRO A 200 -12.94 -22.25 4.07
N GLN A 201 -12.16 -22.87 3.18
CA GLN A 201 -12.29 -24.29 2.77
C GLN A 201 -12.36 -25.37 3.88
N LYS A 202 -11.79 -25.15 5.07
CA LYS A 202 -11.68 -26.19 6.13
C LYS A 202 -12.71 -26.13 7.25
N HIS A 203 -13.71 -25.24 7.19
CA HIS A 203 -14.73 -25.11 8.26
C HIS A 203 -16.18 -25.29 7.77
N TRP A 204 -16.40 -25.89 6.60
CA TRP A 204 -17.75 -26.11 6.05
C TRP A 204 -18.24 -27.54 6.18
N LEU A 205 -18.47 -28.01 7.40
CA LEU A 205 -19.36 -29.14 7.66
C LEU A 205 -19.91 -29.00 9.09
N THR A 206 -20.75 -27.99 9.31
CA THR A 206 -21.76 -27.96 10.39
C THR A 206 -22.71 -26.78 10.16
N ILE A 207 -23.34 -26.74 8.99
CA ILE A 207 -24.67 -26.15 8.92
C ILE A 207 -25.58 -27.25 9.45
N ALA A 208 -25.95 -27.15 10.73
CA ALA A 208 -26.95 -28.02 11.33
C ALA A 208 -28.32 -27.78 10.65
N PRO A 209 -29.17 -28.81 10.50
CA PRO A 209 -30.47 -28.73 9.84
C PRO A 209 -31.45 -27.77 10.52
#